data_AF-A0A2R6NL40-F1
#
_entry.id   AF-A0A2R6NL40-F1
#
_cell.length_a   1.000
_cell.length_b   1.000
_cell.length_c   1.000
_cell.angle_alpha   90.00
_cell.angle_beta   90.00
_cell.angle_gamma   90.00
#
_symmetry.space_group_name_H-M   'P 1'
#
loop_
_entity.id
_entity.type
_entity.pdbx_description
1 polymer ?
#
loop_
_entity_poly.entity_id
_entity_poly.type
_entity_poly.pdbx_seq_one_letter_code
_entity_poly.pdbx_strand_id
1 'polypeptide(L)'
;MKVATFLPLVLAATSTVATSLTRSYDVVKARQVKVQRDLLDVCVGLDVDVEIGSIIRDGKPLILGHVDICLCLSLLPNFCLENTIGQAAALLLGQDGAVSLFENLINTQQHKQSCKLPAHGHSICSFDWPCGFGCDDGYSPYTAPGAGHPSSCYCAPPHTECNGKCGSYPHGCGSAVPAKQYTKRIESKCAAGKTICGVEGGKGWECVDTFNDKESCGGCMAPSPFGDKFVEGVNCKAIAHLASGSVDCLSGSCVVHACVDGFAPSPSRDSCIPVFQAKARDIPLVGAVAGAAANVVVKPLAAVDALVGVDVAVL
;
A
#
# COMPACT_ATOMS: atom_id res chain seq x y z
N MET A 1 -14.29 -3.17 -79.96
CA MET A 1 -14.56 -4.28 -79.01
C MET A 1 -14.70 -3.67 -77.62
N LYS A 2 -15.92 -3.63 -77.07
CA LYS A 2 -16.23 -3.05 -75.74
C LYS A 2 -16.41 -4.23 -74.78
N VAL A 3 -15.56 -4.33 -73.77
CA VAL A 3 -15.66 -5.37 -72.73
C VAL A 3 -16.35 -4.72 -71.53
N ALA A 4 -17.55 -5.18 -71.23
CA ALA A 4 -18.34 -4.77 -70.07
C ALA A 4 -18.01 -5.71 -68.90
N THR A 5 -17.42 -5.16 -67.84
CA THR A 5 -17.10 -5.85 -66.59
C THR A 5 -18.30 -5.78 -65.66
N PHE A 6 -18.92 -6.93 -65.39
CA PHE A 6 -19.95 -7.11 -64.38
C PHE A 6 -19.31 -7.30 -63.00
N LEU A 7 -19.66 -6.46 -62.02
CA LEU A 7 -19.36 -6.66 -60.60
C LEU A 7 -20.49 -7.48 -59.94
N PRO A 8 -20.19 -8.51 -59.13
CA PRO A 8 -21.18 -9.20 -58.33
C PRO A 8 -21.46 -8.45 -57.03
N LEU A 9 -22.76 -8.31 -56.72
CA LEU A 9 -23.29 -7.66 -55.53
C LEU A 9 -23.40 -8.71 -54.42
N VAL A 10 -22.50 -8.65 -53.43
CA VAL A 10 -22.52 -9.54 -52.26
C VAL A 10 -23.40 -8.91 -51.17
N LEU A 11 -24.54 -9.52 -50.90
CA LEU A 11 -25.42 -9.20 -49.77
C LEU A 11 -24.81 -9.77 -48.49
N ALA A 12 -24.21 -8.90 -47.66
CA ALA A 12 -23.79 -9.24 -46.31
C ALA A 12 -25.01 -9.18 -45.36
N ALA A 13 -25.38 -10.32 -44.79
CA ALA A 13 -26.39 -10.40 -43.74
C ALA A 13 -25.82 -9.84 -42.43
N THR A 14 -26.42 -8.77 -41.92
CA THR A 14 -26.09 -8.17 -40.62
C THR A 14 -26.85 -8.87 -39.51
N SER A 15 -26.20 -9.80 -38.82
CA SER A 15 -26.69 -10.36 -37.56
C SER A 15 -26.48 -9.35 -36.42
N THR A 16 -27.56 -8.73 -35.94
CA THR A 16 -27.55 -7.89 -34.74
C THR A 16 -27.48 -8.76 -33.49
N VAL A 17 -26.27 -9.10 -33.05
CA VAL A 17 -26.04 -9.65 -31.71
C VAL A 17 -26.05 -8.47 -30.74
N ALA A 18 -27.12 -8.35 -29.95
CA ALA A 18 -27.18 -7.44 -28.82
C ALA A 18 -26.25 -7.97 -27.72
N THR A 19 -24.97 -7.64 -27.81
CA THR A 19 -24.03 -7.82 -26.71
C THR A 19 -24.42 -6.85 -25.60
N SER A 20 -24.99 -7.40 -24.53
CA SER A 20 -25.20 -6.72 -23.26
C SER A 20 -23.86 -6.14 -22.78
N LEU A 21 -23.72 -4.83 -22.93
CA LEU A 21 -22.61 -4.04 -22.39
C LEU A 21 -22.79 -3.95 -20.88
N THR A 22 -22.46 -5.02 -20.14
CA THR A 22 -21.94 -4.83 -18.78
C THR A 22 -20.55 -4.24 -18.93
N ARG A 23 -20.51 -2.94 -19.24
CA ARG A 23 -19.33 -2.09 -19.17
C ARG A 23 -18.99 -2.02 -17.69
N SER A 24 -18.29 -3.05 -17.21
CA SER A 24 -17.67 -3.09 -15.90
C SER A 24 -16.63 -1.97 -15.90
N TYR A 25 -17.09 -0.76 -15.61
CA TYR A 25 -16.26 0.40 -15.37
C TYR A 25 -15.45 0.00 -14.16
N ASP A 26 -14.19 -0.35 -14.39
CA ASP A 26 -13.29 -0.78 -13.34
C ASP A 26 -13.10 0.42 -12.40
N VAL A 27 -13.94 0.45 -11.36
CA VAL A 27 -14.02 1.54 -10.38
C VAL A 27 -12.67 1.73 -9.70
N VAL A 28 -11.83 0.67 -9.68
CA VAL A 28 -10.46 0.73 -9.17
C VAL A 28 -9.57 1.53 -10.14
N LYS A 29 -9.70 1.31 -11.45
CA LYS A 29 -8.95 2.03 -12.49
C LYS A 29 -9.33 3.51 -12.60
N ALA A 30 -10.57 3.86 -12.29
CA ALA A 30 -11.01 5.27 -12.20
C ALA A 30 -10.56 5.97 -10.91
N ARG A 31 -10.15 5.22 -9.87
CA ARG A 31 -9.69 5.73 -8.58
C ARG A 31 -8.18 5.82 -8.44
N GLN A 32 -7.43 5.21 -9.35
CA GLN A 32 -6.00 5.45 -9.44
C GLN A 32 -5.82 6.83 -10.05
N VAL A 33 -5.64 7.84 -9.19
CA VAL A 33 -5.05 9.12 -9.60
C VAL A 33 -3.78 8.75 -10.34
N LYS A 34 -3.80 8.89 -11.67
CA LYS A 34 -2.58 8.86 -12.47
C LYS A 34 -1.82 10.10 -12.04
N VAL A 35 -1.01 9.97 -11.00
CA VAL A 35 0.05 10.91 -10.71
C VAL A 35 0.84 10.94 -12.01
N GLN A 36 0.71 12.02 -12.78
CA GLN A 36 1.61 12.22 -13.91
C GLN A 36 3.00 12.18 -13.30
N ARG A 37 3.74 11.12 -13.62
CA ARG A 37 5.15 11.08 -13.28
C ARG A 37 5.75 12.27 -13.99
N ASP A 38 6.53 13.06 -13.25
CA ASP A 38 7.33 14.16 -13.78
C ASP A 38 7.97 13.68 -15.09
N LEU A 39 7.44 14.13 -16.22
CA LEU A 39 7.99 13.80 -17.53
C LEU A 39 9.27 14.60 -17.62
N LEU A 40 10.39 13.95 -17.31
CA LEU A 40 11.71 14.53 -17.53
C LEU A 40 11.96 14.51 -19.03
N ASP A 41 12.00 15.69 -19.63
CA ASP A 41 12.29 15.86 -21.05
C ASP A 41 13.61 16.63 -21.24
N VAL A 42 14.21 16.54 -22.41
CA VAL A 42 15.40 17.32 -22.77
C VAL A 42 15.04 18.19 -23.96
N CYS A 43 15.12 19.51 -23.77
CA CYS A 43 14.72 20.50 -24.75
C CYS A 43 15.86 21.47 -25.07
N VAL A 44 15.85 22.01 -26.28
CA VAL A 44 16.81 23.04 -26.71
C VAL A 44 16.22 23.92 -27.81
N GLY A 45 16.56 25.21 -27.81
CA GLY A 45 16.39 26.08 -28.97
C GLY A 45 17.42 25.73 -30.05
N LEU A 46 16.96 25.24 -31.20
CA LEU A 46 17.80 24.94 -32.36
C LEU A 46 17.73 26.11 -33.33
N ASP A 47 18.89 26.62 -33.73
CA ASP A 47 19.13 27.55 -34.83
C ASP A 47 20.35 27.02 -35.60
N VAL A 48 20.12 25.99 -36.42
CA VAL A 48 21.17 25.21 -37.07
C VAL A 48 20.76 24.71 -38.46
N ASP A 49 21.74 24.56 -39.34
CA ASP A 49 21.55 23.84 -40.60
C ASP A 49 21.63 22.32 -40.35
N VAL A 50 20.62 21.59 -40.83
CA VAL A 50 20.56 20.13 -40.67
C VAL A 50 21.33 19.49 -41.82
N GLU A 51 22.48 18.90 -41.49
CA GLU A 51 23.36 18.22 -42.43
C GLU A 51 23.26 16.69 -42.30
N ILE A 52 23.20 15.99 -43.44
CA ILE A 52 23.32 14.53 -43.50
C ILE A 52 24.74 14.17 -43.94
N GLY A 53 25.59 13.82 -42.99
CA GLY A 53 26.99 13.44 -43.26
C GLY A 53 27.16 12.15 -44.08
N SER A 54 26.14 11.28 -44.14
CA SER A 54 26.17 10.05 -44.92
C SER A 54 25.96 10.27 -46.43
N ILE A 55 25.50 11.45 -46.84
CA ILE A 55 25.24 11.79 -48.25
C ILE A 55 26.12 12.98 -48.62
N ILE A 56 27.15 12.72 -49.43
CA ILE A 56 28.10 13.74 -49.89
C ILE A 56 27.75 14.13 -51.33
N ARG A 57 27.53 15.42 -51.59
CA ARG A 57 27.42 15.99 -52.94
C ARG A 57 28.52 17.04 -53.12
N ASP A 58 29.30 16.92 -54.19
CA ASP A 58 30.41 17.83 -54.50
C ASP A 58 31.43 17.98 -53.34
N GLY A 59 31.66 16.89 -52.61
CA GLY A 59 32.59 16.87 -51.47
C GLY A 59 32.05 17.52 -50.19
N LYS A 60 30.78 17.91 -50.14
CA LYS A 60 30.14 18.50 -48.95
C LYS A 60 28.93 17.67 -48.47
N PRO A 61 28.63 17.64 -47.16
CA PRO A 61 27.40 17.05 -46.64
C PRO A 61 26.16 17.68 -47.27
N LEU A 62 25.11 16.88 -47.46
CA LEU A 62 23.82 17.39 -47.93
C LEU A 62 23.14 18.19 -46.82
N ILE A 63 22.91 19.49 -47.05
CA ILE A 63 22.11 20.35 -46.19
C ILE A 63 20.62 20.13 -46.54
N LEU A 64 19.85 19.62 -45.59
CA LEU A 64 18.40 19.44 -45.74
C LEU A 64 17.64 20.75 -45.67
N GLY A 65 18.08 21.65 -44.79
CA GLY A 65 17.43 22.91 -44.50
C GLY A 65 17.86 23.47 -43.16
N HIS A 66 17.41 24.69 -42.89
CA HIS A 66 17.69 25.43 -41.67
C HIS A 66 16.56 25.25 -40.66
N VAL A 67 16.89 24.84 -39.43
CA VAL A 67 15.94 24.65 -38.34
C VAL A 67 16.14 25.75 -37.31
N ASP A 68 15.12 26.61 -37.19
CA ASP A 68 15.00 27.67 -36.18
C ASP A 68 13.73 27.41 -35.35
N ILE A 69 13.82 26.48 -34.38
CA ILE A 69 12.70 26.07 -33.52
C ILE A 69 13.21 25.51 -32.20
N CYS A 70 12.41 25.61 -31.15
CA CYS A 70 12.64 24.88 -29.91
C CYS A 70 12.09 23.45 -30.02
N LEU A 71 12.92 22.45 -29.71
CA LEU A 71 12.57 21.04 -29.86
C LEU A 71 12.94 20.24 -28.60
N CYS A 72 12.06 19.32 -28.22
CA CYS A 72 12.24 18.39 -27.11
C CYS A 72 12.27 16.94 -27.60
N LEU A 73 12.94 16.05 -26.86
CA LEU A 73 13.03 14.62 -27.22
C LEU A 73 11.65 13.96 -27.33
N SER A 74 10.72 14.28 -26.44
CA SER A 74 9.37 13.71 -26.48
C SER A 74 8.56 14.09 -27.74
N LEU A 75 8.91 15.20 -28.40
CA LEU A 75 8.23 15.73 -29.56
C LEU A 75 8.82 15.26 -30.90
N LEU A 76 9.97 14.59 -30.89
CA LEU A 76 10.67 14.16 -32.11
C LEU A 76 9.82 13.30 -33.07
N PRO A 77 9.02 12.33 -32.60
CA PRO A 77 8.19 11.53 -33.50
C PRO A 77 7.19 12.39 -34.28
N ASN A 78 6.53 13.34 -33.61
CA ASN A 78 5.56 14.23 -34.24
C ASN A 78 6.25 15.26 -35.14
N PHE A 79 7.40 15.79 -34.71
CA PHE A 79 8.20 16.70 -35.53
C PHE A 79 8.58 16.08 -36.87
N CYS A 80 9.02 14.82 -36.89
CA CYS A 80 9.35 14.11 -38.13
C CYS A 80 8.13 13.87 -39.04
N LEU A 81 6.91 13.88 -38.49
CA LEU A 81 5.67 13.70 -39.24
C LEU A 81 5.09 15.02 -39.75
N GLU A 82 5.30 16.13 -39.05
CA GLU A 82 4.59 17.39 -39.32
C GLU A 82 5.50 18.48 -39.89
N ASN A 83 6.79 18.49 -39.55
CA ASN A 83 7.74 19.50 -40.04
C ASN A 83 8.34 19.09 -41.40
N THR A 84 8.50 20.02 -42.32
CA THR A 84 9.03 19.75 -43.68
C THR A 84 10.46 19.24 -43.68
N ILE A 85 11.33 19.76 -42.80
CA ILE A 85 12.72 19.30 -42.66
C ILE A 85 12.75 17.92 -42.00
N GLY A 86 11.89 17.72 -41.00
CA GLY A 86 11.67 16.41 -40.36
C GLY A 86 11.22 15.34 -41.35
N GLN A 87 10.21 15.65 -42.18
CA GLN A 87 9.70 14.77 -43.23
C GLN A 87 10.77 14.48 -44.30
N ALA A 88 11.56 15.49 -44.70
CA ALA A 88 12.66 15.30 -45.66
C ALA A 88 13.76 14.37 -45.10
N ALA A 89 14.12 14.53 -43.83
CA ALA A 89 15.02 13.62 -43.14
C ALA A 89 14.45 12.20 -43.09
N ALA A 90 13.18 12.05 -42.72
CA ALA A 90 12.49 10.75 -42.64
C ALA A 90 12.40 10.06 -44.01
N LEU A 91 12.22 10.81 -45.10
CA LEU A 91 12.22 10.28 -46.46
C LEU A 91 13.59 9.72 -46.87
N LEU A 92 14.69 10.34 -46.44
CA LEU A 92 16.04 9.92 -46.82
C LEU A 92 16.64 8.85 -45.89
N LEU A 93 16.35 8.92 -44.59
CA LEU A 93 16.97 8.08 -43.56
C LEU A 93 16.02 7.04 -42.95
N GLY A 94 14.72 7.12 -43.27
CA GLY A 94 13.66 6.43 -42.52
C GLY A 94 13.29 7.17 -41.24
N GLN A 95 12.14 6.81 -40.65
CA GLN A 95 11.62 7.48 -39.45
C GLN A 95 12.59 7.39 -38.26
N ASP A 96 13.11 6.21 -37.98
CA ASP A 96 14.04 6.00 -36.85
C ASP A 96 15.35 6.75 -37.07
N GLY A 97 15.87 6.76 -38.32
CA GLY A 97 17.08 7.50 -38.68
C GLY A 97 16.92 9.01 -38.52
N ALA A 98 15.75 9.56 -38.88
CA ALA A 98 15.43 10.97 -38.66
C ALA A 98 15.31 11.31 -37.17
N VAL A 99 14.61 10.49 -36.38
CA VAL A 99 14.51 10.69 -34.93
C VAL A 99 15.89 10.65 -34.27
N SER A 100 16.73 9.66 -34.60
CA SER A 100 18.10 9.58 -34.07
C SER A 100 18.98 10.77 -34.53
N LEU A 101 18.80 11.28 -35.76
CA LEU A 101 19.50 12.48 -36.22
C LEU A 101 19.16 13.69 -35.34
N PHE A 102 17.87 13.96 -35.12
CA PHE A 102 17.44 15.09 -34.30
C PHE A 102 17.73 14.91 -32.81
N GLU A 103 17.65 13.69 -32.29
CA GLU A 103 18.07 13.37 -30.93
C GLU A 103 19.56 13.67 -30.71
N ASN A 104 20.42 13.29 -31.66
CA ASN A 104 21.84 13.63 -31.61
C ASN A 104 22.07 15.15 -31.72
N LEU A 105 21.34 15.84 -32.58
CA LEU A 105 21.38 17.31 -32.67
C LEU A 105 21.03 17.95 -31.32
N ILE A 106 19.94 17.53 -30.67
CA ILE A 106 19.53 18.04 -29.35
C ILE A 106 20.60 17.74 -28.29
N ASN A 107 21.09 16.50 -28.24
CA ASN A 107 22.03 16.05 -27.22
C ASN A 107 23.44 16.63 -27.39
N THR A 108 23.81 17.11 -28.56
CA THR A 108 25.13 17.74 -28.81
C THR A 108 25.16 19.24 -28.49
N GLN A 109 24.00 19.90 -28.40
CA GLN A 109 23.95 21.33 -28.05
C GLN A 109 24.45 21.61 -26.62
N GLN A 110 25.15 22.75 -26.47
CA GLN A 110 25.66 23.23 -25.18
C GLN A 110 24.57 23.82 -24.29
N HIS A 111 23.52 24.39 -24.89
CA HIS A 111 22.44 25.08 -24.18
C HIS A 111 21.19 24.21 -23.96
N LYS A 112 21.29 22.89 -24.15
CA LYS A 112 20.18 21.98 -23.84
C LYS A 112 19.86 22.00 -22.35
N GLN A 113 18.58 21.85 -22.04
CA GLN A 113 18.09 21.85 -20.67
C GLN A 113 17.29 20.58 -20.39
N SER A 114 17.46 20.03 -19.19
CA SER A 114 16.59 18.95 -18.71
C SER A 114 15.39 19.59 -18.03
N CYS A 115 14.25 19.48 -18.69
CA CYS A 115 13.02 20.15 -18.32
C CYS A 115 12.19 19.26 -17.43
N LYS A 116 11.86 19.80 -16.26
CA LYS A 116 10.86 19.23 -15.35
C LYS A 116 9.63 20.12 -15.39
N LEU A 117 8.56 19.62 -16.00
CA LEU A 117 7.28 20.34 -16.01
C LEU A 117 6.63 20.29 -14.62
N PRO A 118 6.02 21.39 -14.15
CA PRO A 118 5.23 21.38 -12.93
C PRO A 118 3.92 20.62 -13.14
N ALA A 119 3.28 20.23 -12.04
CA ALA A 119 1.91 19.69 -12.08
C ALA A 119 0.97 20.70 -12.76
N HIS A 120 0.05 20.19 -13.59
CA HIS A 120 -0.87 20.99 -14.42
C HIS A 120 -0.16 21.91 -15.44
N GLY A 121 1.12 21.65 -15.72
CA GLY A 121 1.86 22.31 -16.78
C GLY A 121 1.89 21.52 -18.08
N HIS A 122 1.87 22.20 -19.21
CA HIS A 122 2.24 21.66 -20.52
C HIS A 122 3.45 22.40 -21.08
N SER A 123 4.25 21.73 -21.92
CA SER A 123 5.47 22.32 -22.48
C SER A 123 5.14 23.42 -23.49
N ILE A 124 5.72 24.59 -23.32
CA ILE A 124 5.78 25.68 -24.29
C ILE A 124 7.26 25.92 -24.57
N CYS A 125 7.83 25.12 -25.46
CA CYS A 125 9.24 25.22 -25.85
C CYS A 125 9.42 26.53 -26.65
N SER A 126 10.30 27.42 -26.19
CA SER A 126 10.75 28.59 -26.98
C SER A 126 12.27 28.69 -26.99
N PHE A 127 12.82 29.44 -27.95
CA PHE A 127 14.26 29.53 -28.15
C PHE A 127 15.00 30.03 -26.90
N ASP A 128 14.52 31.11 -26.29
CA ASP A 128 15.11 31.71 -25.09
C ASP A 128 14.70 30.98 -23.79
N TRP A 129 13.67 30.13 -23.85
CA TRP A 129 13.16 29.39 -22.69
C TRP A 129 12.80 27.95 -23.08
N PRO A 130 13.81 27.06 -23.24
CA PRO A 130 13.59 25.68 -23.69
C PRO A 130 12.69 24.86 -22.78
N CYS A 131 12.76 25.11 -21.47
CA CYS A 131 11.88 24.51 -20.46
C CYS A 131 10.64 25.36 -20.16
N GLY A 132 10.19 26.14 -21.13
CA GLY A 132 8.95 26.89 -21.00
C GLY A 132 7.75 25.99 -20.80
N PHE A 133 6.79 26.49 -20.03
CA PHE A 133 5.54 25.80 -19.79
C PHE A 133 4.36 26.78 -19.69
N GLY A 134 3.19 26.29 -20.10
CA GLY A 134 1.90 26.89 -19.83
C GLY A 134 1.17 26.11 -18.75
N CYS A 135 0.14 26.71 -18.16
CA CYS A 135 -0.69 26.05 -17.15
C CYS A 135 -2.05 25.69 -17.74
N ASP A 136 -2.50 24.46 -17.46
CA ASP A 136 -3.80 23.93 -17.86
C ASP A 136 -4.79 23.95 -16.68
N ASP A 137 -6.00 23.44 -16.91
CA ASP A 137 -6.99 23.13 -15.86
C ASP A 137 -7.36 24.33 -14.95
N GLY A 138 -7.25 25.55 -15.47
CA GLY A 138 -7.56 26.79 -14.77
C GLY A 138 -6.46 27.27 -13.82
N TYR A 139 -5.28 26.64 -13.83
CA TYR A 139 -4.13 27.09 -13.05
C TYR A 139 -3.47 28.31 -13.70
N SER A 140 -2.82 29.11 -12.86
CA SER A 140 -2.06 30.29 -13.29
C SER A 140 -0.56 30.08 -13.09
N PRO A 141 0.29 30.66 -13.94
CA PRO A 141 1.74 30.61 -13.73
C PRO A 141 2.13 31.41 -12.48
N TYR A 142 3.02 30.83 -11.67
CA TYR A 142 3.68 31.48 -10.55
C TYR A 142 5.15 31.71 -10.86
N THR A 143 5.61 32.94 -10.65
CA THR A 143 7.02 33.32 -10.77
C THR A 143 7.54 33.67 -9.38
N ALA A 144 8.53 32.92 -8.90
CA ALA A 144 9.19 33.24 -7.64
C ALA A 144 9.87 34.62 -7.72
N PRO A 145 9.90 35.42 -6.63
CA PRO A 145 10.58 36.71 -6.63
C PRO A 145 12.03 36.59 -7.11
N GLY A 146 12.41 37.39 -8.12
CA GLY A 146 13.74 37.37 -8.72
C GLY A 146 13.95 36.35 -9.84
N ALA A 147 12.99 35.47 -10.13
CA ALA A 147 13.05 34.59 -11.28
C ALA A 147 12.61 35.32 -12.56
N GLY A 148 13.31 35.06 -13.67
CA GLY A 148 12.96 35.60 -15.00
C GLY A 148 11.77 34.89 -15.67
N HIS A 149 11.39 33.71 -15.17
CA HIS A 149 10.35 32.88 -15.76
C HIS A 149 9.50 32.18 -14.68
N PRO A 150 8.25 31.79 -15.00
CA PRO A 150 7.42 30.97 -14.13
C PRO A 150 8.13 29.69 -13.68
N SER A 151 7.91 29.28 -12.42
CA SER A 151 8.48 28.07 -11.82
C SER A 151 7.44 27.02 -11.42
N SER A 152 6.17 27.39 -11.35
CA SER A 152 5.07 26.44 -11.07
C SER A 152 3.73 26.92 -11.60
N CYS A 153 2.76 26.00 -11.69
CA CYS A 153 1.36 26.31 -11.88
C CYS A 153 0.65 26.25 -10.53
N TYR A 154 -0.07 27.31 -10.15
CA TYR A 154 -0.74 27.40 -8.87
C TYR A 154 -2.19 27.83 -9.01
N CYS A 155 -3.03 27.33 -8.11
CA CYS A 155 -4.42 27.75 -8.02
C CYS A 155 -4.53 28.98 -7.13
N ALA A 156 -4.58 30.16 -7.75
CA ALA A 156 -4.56 31.44 -7.02
C ALA A 156 -5.87 31.69 -6.25
N PRO A 157 -5.82 32.19 -5.00
CA PRO A 157 -7.02 32.62 -4.29
C PRO A 157 -7.82 33.66 -5.11
N PRO A 158 -9.17 33.64 -5.07
CA PRO A 158 -10.04 32.83 -4.22
C PRO A 158 -10.40 31.44 -4.80
N HIS A 159 -9.73 31.01 -5.88
CA HIS A 159 -9.99 29.70 -6.47
C HIS A 159 -9.49 28.57 -5.57
N THR A 160 -10.07 27.38 -5.73
CA THR A 160 -9.72 26.17 -4.99
C THR A 160 -9.49 25.05 -5.99
N GLU A 161 -8.56 24.15 -5.71
CA GLU A 161 -8.38 22.94 -6.51
C GLU A 161 -9.45 21.90 -6.19
N CYS A 162 -10.15 21.41 -7.22
CA CYS A 162 -11.12 20.33 -7.09
C CYS A 162 -10.95 19.31 -8.21
N ASN A 163 -10.67 18.05 -7.85
CA ASN A 163 -10.48 16.94 -8.80
C ASN A 163 -9.46 17.28 -9.91
N GLY A 164 -8.36 17.94 -9.56
CA GLY A 164 -7.29 18.34 -10.50
C GLY A 164 -7.61 19.56 -11.36
N LYS A 165 -8.68 20.30 -11.05
CA LYS A 165 -9.03 21.56 -11.74
C LYS A 165 -9.11 22.72 -10.76
N CYS A 166 -8.42 23.81 -11.08
CA CYS A 166 -8.51 25.06 -10.35
C CYS A 166 -9.74 25.86 -10.81
N GLY A 167 -10.57 26.31 -9.86
CA GLY A 167 -11.77 27.07 -10.18
C GLY A 167 -12.50 27.63 -8.96
N SER A 168 -13.61 28.33 -9.20
CA SER A 168 -14.49 28.80 -8.13
C SER A 168 -15.52 27.73 -7.77
N TYR A 169 -15.45 27.24 -6.53
CA TYR A 169 -16.34 26.18 -6.01
C TYR A 169 -17.07 26.68 -4.76
N PRO A 170 -18.08 27.58 -4.89
CA PRO A 170 -18.74 28.23 -3.75
C PRO A 170 -19.48 27.26 -2.82
N HIS A 171 -19.85 26.07 -3.31
CA HIS A 171 -20.48 25.00 -2.53
C HIS A 171 -19.49 23.92 -2.08
N GLY A 172 -18.19 24.20 -2.15
CA GLY A 172 -17.12 23.25 -1.89
C GLY A 172 -16.84 22.31 -3.06
N CYS A 173 -15.74 21.57 -2.95
CA CYS A 173 -15.41 20.51 -3.90
C CYS A 173 -16.18 19.23 -3.52
N GLY A 174 -17.06 18.77 -4.41
CA GLY A 174 -17.68 17.45 -4.25
C GLY A 174 -16.58 16.38 -4.31
N SER A 175 -16.21 15.82 -3.16
CA SER A 175 -15.24 14.73 -3.09
C SER A 175 -15.72 13.57 -3.96
N ALA A 176 -14.84 13.06 -4.83
CA ALA A 176 -15.10 11.88 -5.66
C ALA A 176 -15.31 10.60 -4.83
N VAL A 177 -14.98 10.65 -3.53
CA VAL A 177 -15.33 9.58 -2.60
C VAL A 177 -16.67 9.96 -2.00
N PRO A 178 -17.77 9.20 -2.24
CA PRO A 178 -18.95 9.36 -1.41
C PRO A 178 -18.45 9.22 0.02
N ALA A 179 -18.56 10.30 0.80
CA ALA A 179 -18.26 10.25 2.21
C ALA A 179 -18.97 9.01 2.70
N LYS A 180 -18.22 7.96 3.07
CA LYS A 180 -18.81 6.77 3.66
C LYS A 180 -19.66 7.38 4.76
N GLN A 181 -20.98 7.24 4.63
CA GLN A 181 -21.84 7.50 5.75
C GLN A 181 -21.31 6.53 6.80
N TYR A 182 -20.42 7.03 7.65
CA TYR A 182 -20.18 6.47 8.95
C TYR A 182 -21.54 6.66 9.60
N THR A 183 -22.46 5.72 9.34
CA THR A 183 -23.44 5.33 10.33
C THR A 183 -22.57 5.17 11.56
N LYS A 184 -22.64 6.14 12.48
CA LYS A 184 -22.01 6.06 13.79
C LYS A 184 -22.33 4.65 14.24
N ARG A 185 -21.36 3.74 14.14
CA ARG A 185 -21.52 2.41 14.71
C ARG A 185 -21.70 2.74 16.17
N ILE A 186 -22.93 2.62 16.64
CA ILE A 186 -23.25 2.75 18.04
C ILE A 186 -22.25 1.80 18.68
N GLU A 187 -21.27 2.37 19.40
CA GLU A 187 -20.30 1.57 20.14
C GLU A 187 -21.13 0.63 20.98
N SER A 188 -21.05 -0.66 20.67
CA SER A 188 -21.69 -1.69 21.48
C SER A 188 -21.10 -1.53 22.86
N LYS A 189 -21.94 -1.19 23.85
CA LYS A 189 -21.54 -1.04 25.24
C LYS A 189 -22.16 -2.17 26.04
N CYS A 190 -21.35 -2.88 26.81
CA CYS A 190 -21.85 -3.81 27.81
C CYS A 190 -22.34 -3.07 29.04
N ALA A 191 -23.19 -3.74 29.84
CA ALA A 191 -23.53 -3.28 31.18
C ALA A 191 -22.26 -3.16 32.05
N ALA A 192 -22.33 -2.33 33.10
CA ALA A 192 -21.21 -2.17 34.03
C ALA A 192 -20.76 -3.54 34.60
N GLY A 193 -19.45 -3.76 34.65
CA GLY A 193 -18.85 -5.02 35.11
C GLY A 193 -18.75 -6.13 34.06
N LYS A 194 -19.18 -5.89 32.81
CA LYS A 194 -19.02 -6.84 31.71
C LYS A 194 -18.09 -6.30 30.62
N THR A 195 -17.37 -7.20 29.99
CA THR A 195 -16.44 -6.94 28.89
C THR A 195 -17.02 -7.48 27.58
N ILE A 196 -16.79 -6.76 26.48
CA ILE A 196 -17.17 -7.23 25.14
C ILE A 196 -16.14 -8.26 24.71
N CYS A 197 -16.55 -9.51 24.57
CA CYS A 197 -15.73 -10.61 24.09
C CYS A 197 -16.22 -11.06 22.71
N GLY A 198 -15.31 -11.59 21.89
CA GLY A 198 -15.68 -12.29 20.66
C GLY A 198 -16.33 -13.63 20.98
N VAL A 199 -17.12 -14.16 20.04
CA VAL A 199 -17.64 -15.53 20.11
C VAL A 199 -16.71 -16.44 19.30
N GLU A 200 -16.23 -17.53 19.90
CA GLU A 200 -15.37 -18.50 19.19
C GLU A 200 -16.05 -19.03 17.91
N GLY A 201 -15.31 -19.05 16.80
CA GLY A 201 -15.82 -19.52 15.50
C GLY A 201 -16.83 -18.60 14.81
N GLY A 202 -17.15 -17.42 15.36
CA GLY A 202 -18.17 -16.51 14.85
C GLY A 202 -17.67 -15.12 14.46
N LYS A 203 -18.56 -14.33 13.83
CA LYS A 203 -18.39 -12.87 13.62
C LYS A 203 -19.17 -12.03 14.63
N GLY A 204 -19.57 -12.66 15.74
CA GLY A 204 -20.38 -12.07 16.80
C GLY A 204 -19.54 -11.58 17.98
N TRP A 205 -20.21 -10.90 18.89
CA TRP A 205 -19.67 -10.49 20.18
C TRP A 205 -20.72 -10.72 21.26
N GLU A 206 -20.27 -10.89 22.49
CA GLU A 206 -21.12 -11.01 23.65
C GLU A 206 -20.52 -10.28 24.86
N CYS A 207 -21.36 -10.00 25.86
CA CYS A 207 -20.95 -9.34 27.09
C CYS A 207 -20.70 -10.36 28.20
N VAL A 208 -19.44 -10.59 28.52
CA VAL A 208 -19.01 -11.60 29.51
C VAL A 208 -18.52 -10.90 30.77
N ASP A 209 -18.87 -11.45 31.93
CA ASP A 209 -18.29 -11.05 33.21
C ASP A 209 -16.99 -11.81 33.44
N THR A 210 -15.87 -11.23 33.01
CA THR A 210 -14.56 -11.88 33.06
C THR A 210 -14.02 -12.06 34.49
N PHE A 211 -14.73 -11.59 35.52
CA PHE A 211 -14.33 -11.79 36.92
C PHE A 211 -14.94 -13.04 37.54
N ASN A 212 -16.05 -13.55 36.99
CA ASN A 212 -16.82 -14.66 37.55
C ASN A 212 -17.11 -15.77 36.53
N ASP A 213 -16.94 -15.52 35.24
CA ASP A 213 -17.17 -16.51 34.20
C ASP A 213 -16.04 -17.55 34.14
N LYS A 214 -16.41 -18.83 34.16
CA LYS A 214 -15.44 -19.94 34.20
C LYS A 214 -14.76 -20.19 32.86
N GLU A 215 -15.33 -19.71 31.77
CA GLU A 215 -14.81 -19.93 30.41
C GLU A 215 -13.92 -18.76 29.99
N SER A 216 -14.26 -17.53 30.36
CA SER A 216 -13.47 -16.31 30.10
C SER A 216 -12.95 -15.66 31.39
N CYS A 217 -12.26 -16.44 32.23
CA CYS A 217 -11.76 -15.93 33.51
C CYS A 217 -10.53 -15.04 33.30
N GLY A 218 -10.53 -13.84 33.87
CA GLY A 218 -9.44 -12.87 33.79
C GLY A 218 -9.35 -12.08 32.48
N GLY A 219 -10.09 -12.48 31.46
CA GLY A 219 -10.06 -11.86 30.12
C GLY A 219 -10.99 -12.57 29.15
N CYS A 220 -11.08 -12.09 27.92
CA CYS A 220 -11.90 -12.75 26.90
C CYS A 220 -11.14 -13.93 26.29
N MET A 221 -11.79 -15.09 26.10
CA MET A 221 -11.18 -16.20 25.34
C MET A 221 -10.96 -15.84 23.87
N ALA A 222 -11.93 -15.15 23.25
CA ALA A 222 -11.83 -14.65 21.89
C ALA A 222 -11.82 -13.12 21.88
N PRO A 223 -10.94 -12.49 21.07
CA PRO A 223 -10.80 -11.04 21.04
C PRO A 223 -12.07 -10.37 20.50
N SER A 224 -12.35 -9.18 21.03
CA SER A 224 -13.45 -8.34 20.53
C SER A 224 -13.20 -7.94 19.06
N PRO A 225 -14.22 -7.96 18.19
CA PRO A 225 -14.09 -7.48 16.81
C PRO A 225 -13.96 -5.94 16.71
N PHE A 226 -13.95 -5.22 17.84
CA PHE A 226 -13.99 -3.76 17.90
C PHE A 226 -12.78 -3.10 18.57
N GLY A 227 -11.73 -3.82 18.96
CA GLY A 227 -10.58 -3.18 19.64
C GLY A 227 -9.29 -4.00 19.70
N ASP A 228 -8.20 -3.29 20.01
CA ASP A 228 -6.81 -3.77 19.94
C ASP A 228 -6.25 -4.34 21.27
N LYS A 229 -7.08 -4.41 22.32
CA LYS A 229 -6.63 -4.91 23.63
C LYS A 229 -6.92 -6.40 23.76
N PHE A 230 -5.88 -7.20 23.58
CA PHE A 230 -5.89 -8.62 23.91
C PHE A 230 -5.66 -8.78 25.41
N VAL A 231 -6.67 -9.24 26.13
CA VAL A 231 -6.49 -9.82 27.46
C VAL A 231 -6.86 -11.29 27.31
N GLU A 232 -5.87 -12.17 27.40
CA GLU A 232 -6.07 -13.61 27.27
C GLU A 232 -6.86 -14.12 28.47
N GLY A 233 -8.13 -14.46 28.24
CA GLY A 233 -8.95 -15.18 29.20
C GLY A 233 -8.51 -16.63 29.33
N VAL A 234 -8.71 -17.21 30.51
CA VAL A 234 -8.44 -18.63 30.78
C VAL A 234 -9.75 -19.37 31.00
N ASN A 235 -9.91 -20.50 30.31
CA ASN A 235 -10.99 -21.43 30.56
C ASN A 235 -10.64 -22.32 31.77
N CYS A 236 -11.17 -21.98 32.94
CA CYS A 236 -10.93 -22.72 34.18
C CYS A 236 -11.41 -24.18 34.10
N LYS A 237 -12.37 -24.50 33.21
CA LYS A 237 -12.84 -25.88 33.00
C LYS A 237 -11.82 -26.76 32.27
N ALA A 238 -10.82 -26.16 31.62
CA ALA A 238 -9.77 -26.87 30.89
C ALA A 238 -8.58 -27.28 31.77
N ILE A 239 -8.60 -26.98 33.08
CA ILE A 239 -7.55 -27.39 34.01
C ILE A 239 -7.53 -28.91 34.12
N ALA A 240 -6.34 -29.51 33.91
CA ALA A 240 -6.17 -30.95 33.95
C ALA A 240 -6.46 -31.54 35.34
N HIS A 241 -7.02 -32.75 35.38
CA HIS A 241 -7.30 -33.52 36.61
C HIS A 241 -8.28 -32.86 37.59
N LEU A 242 -9.06 -31.90 37.11
CA LEU A 242 -10.09 -31.24 37.88
C LEU A 242 -11.29 -32.17 38.13
N ALA A 243 -11.79 -32.23 39.37
CA ALA A 243 -13.06 -32.89 39.64
C ALA A 243 -14.21 -32.08 39.02
N SER A 244 -15.21 -32.75 38.42
CA SER A 244 -16.30 -32.07 37.71
C SER A 244 -16.97 -30.99 38.57
N GLY A 245 -16.99 -29.75 38.05
CA GLY A 245 -17.59 -28.60 38.73
C GLY A 245 -16.78 -28.00 39.88
N SER A 246 -15.56 -28.50 40.15
CA SER A 246 -14.77 -28.11 41.33
C SER A 246 -13.77 -26.96 41.06
N VAL A 247 -14.17 -26.02 40.21
CA VAL A 247 -13.41 -24.79 39.91
C VAL A 247 -14.36 -23.61 39.82
N ASP A 248 -13.94 -22.46 40.35
CA ASP A 248 -14.64 -21.19 40.20
C ASP A 248 -13.68 -20.13 39.63
N CYS A 249 -14.23 -19.14 38.93
CA CYS A 249 -13.49 -17.93 38.60
C CYS A 249 -13.79 -16.90 39.70
N LEU A 250 -12.76 -16.47 40.42
CA LEU A 250 -12.88 -15.49 41.49
C LEU A 250 -11.94 -14.34 41.22
N SER A 251 -12.50 -13.14 41.05
CA SER A 251 -11.75 -11.91 40.78
C SER A 251 -10.82 -12.03 39.56
N GLY A 252 -11.24 -12.78 38.54
CA GLY A 252 -10.45 -12.99 37.32
C GLY A 252 -9.32 -14.02 37.45
N SER A 253 -9.34 -14.88 38.46
CA SER A 253 -8.41 -16.01 38.61
C SER A 253 -9.15 -17.32 38.86
N CYS A 254 -8.68 -18.41 38.25
CA CYS A 254 -9.25 -19.74 38.47
C CYS A 254 -8.86 -20.26 39.86
N VAL A 255 -9.84 -20.68 40.65
CA VAL A 255 -9.65 -21.26 41.98
C VAL A 255 -10.19 -22.69 41.99
N VAL A 256 -9.29 -23.65 42.18
CA VAL A 256 -9.55 -25.08 42.24
C VAL A 256 -9.94 -25.49 43.65
N HIS A 257 -11.12 -26.11 43.79
CA HIS A 257 -11.66 -26.59 45.06
C HIS A 257 -11.40 -28.08 45.30
N ALA A 258 -11.43 -28.90 44.25
CA ALA A 258 -11.18 -30.33 44.32
C ALA A 258 -10.63 -30.89 43.01
N CYS A 259 -9.83 -31.95 43.12
CA CYS A 259 -9.22 -32.67 42.02
C CYS A 259 -9.73 -34.11 42.00
N VAL A 260 -9.56 -34.81 40.87
CA VAL A 260 -9.86 -36.24 40.78
C VAL A 260 -8.92 -37.08 41.67
N ASP A 261 -9.28 -38.34 41.92
CA ASP A 261 -8.50 -39.24 42.76
C ASP A 261 -7.02 -39.34 42.31
N GLY A 262 -6.11 -39.31 43.29
CA GLY A 262 -4.66 -39.28 43.04
C GLY A 262 -4.08 -37.88 42.82
N PHE A 263 -4.90 -36.83 42.84
CA PHE A 263 -4.49 -35.43 42.75
C PHE A 263 -5.03 -34.60 43.91
N ALA A 264 -4.35 -33.49 44.23
CA ALA A 264 -4.83 -32.48 45.17
C ALA A 264 -4.60 -31.07 44.59
N PRO A 265 -5.38 -30.06 45.01
CA PRO A 265 -5.14 -28.68 44.59
C PRO A 265 -3.73 -28.23 44.96
N SER A 266 -3.09 -27.46 44.09
CA SER A 266 -1.83 -26.80 44.37
C SER A 266 -1.95 -25.86 45.57
N PRO A 267 -0.83 -25.48 46.23
CA PRO A 267 -0.87 -24.47 47.30
C PRO A 267 -1.48 -23.13 46.87
N SER A 268 -1.29 -22.74 45.60
CA SER A 268 -1.90 -21.55 44.98
C SER A 268 -3.35 -21.77 44.54
N ARG A 269 -3.85 -23.01 44.56
CA ARG A 269 -5.19 -23.42 44.12
C ARG A 269 -5.50 -23.07 42.66
N ASP A 270 -4.49 -23.06 41.80
CA ASP A 270 -4.62 -22.79 40.35
C ASP A 270 -4.55 -24.06 39.49
N SER A 271 -4.20 -25.20 40.08
CA SER A 271 -3.92 -26.44 39.36
C SER A 271 -4.09 -27.67 40.27
N CYS A 272 -4.15 -28.84 39.66
CA CYS A 272 -4.18 -30.13 40.36
C CYS A 272 -2.83 -30.83 40.24
N ILE A 273 -2.19 -31.15 41.37
CA ILE A 273 -0.88 -31.80 41.44
C ILE A 273 -1.02 -33.23 41.99
N PRO A 274 -0.22 -34.20 41.52
CA PRO A 274 -0.32 -35.58 41.97
C PRO A 274 0.03 -35.70 43.46
N VAL A 275 -0.78 -36.42 44.22
CA VAL A 275 -0.45 -36.79 45.59
C VAL A 275 0.32 -38.10 45.58
N PHE A 276 1.61 -38.04 45.92
CA PHE A 276 2.36 -39.25 46.22
C PHE A 276 1.83 -39.81 47.53
N GLN A 277 0.86 -40.71 47.44
CA GLN A 277 0.58 -41.59 48.56
C GLN A 277 1.80 -42.46 48.73
N ALA A 278 2.67 -42.08 49.67
CA ALA A 278 3.53 -43.04 50.33
C ALA A 278 2.56 -44.03 50.99
N LYS A 279 2.12 -45.03 50.23
CA LYS A 279 1.67 -46.28 50.80
C LYS A 279 2.79 -46.62 51.75
N ALA A 280 2.52 -46.55 53.05
CA ALA A 280 3.24 -47.33 54.02
C ALA A 280 3.08 -48.76 53.52
N ARG A 281 4.00 -49.19 52.64
CA ARG A 281 4.26 -50.61 52.46
C ARG A 281 4.48 -51.09 53.88
N ASP A 282 3.77 -52.13 54.27
CA ASP A 282 4.01 -52.85 55.50
C ASP A 282 5.51 -53.12 55.61
N ILE A 283 6.24 -52.21 56.26
CA ILE A 283 7.58 -52.48 56.74
C ILE A 283 7.28 -53.33 57.95
N PRO A 284 7.56 -54.64 57.92
CA PRO A 284 7.38 -55.46 59.11
C PRO A 284 8.16 -54.79 60.23
N LEU A 285 7.44 -54.50 61.30
CA LEU A 285 7.91 -53.88 62.52
C LEU A 285 9.03 -54.73 63.13
N VAL A 286 10.26 -54.60 62.62
CA VAL A 286 11.44 -55.18 63.25
C VAL A 286 12.03 -54.12 64.17
N GLY A 287 11.82 -54.33 65.47
CA GLY A 287 12.72 -53.87 66.53
C GLY A 287 12.81 -52.37 66.74
N ALA A 288 12.13 -51.91 67.79
CA ALA A 288 12.37 -50.62 68.41
C ALA A 288 13.87 -50.40 68.70
N VAL A 289 14.43 -49.32 68.16
CA VAL A 289 15.49 -48.57 68.83
C VAL A 289 15.09 -47.10 68.79
N ALA A 290 14.88 -46.57 69.99
CA ALA A 290 14.55 -45.18 70.23
C ALA A 290 15.74 -44.28 69.84
N GLY A 291 15.42 -43.17 69.18
CA GLY A 291 16.29 -41.99 69.13
C GLY A 291 16.83 -41.67 67.74
N ALA A 292 16.16 -40.76 67.04
CA ALA A 292 16.75 -39.55 66.47
C ALA A 292 15.73 -38.88 65.55
N ALA A 293 15.26 -37.70 65.96
CA ALA A 293 14.53 -36.79 65.10
C ALA A 293 15.47 -36.27 64.01
N ALA A 294 15.12 -36.50 62.74
CA ALA A 294 15.76 -35.85 61.62
C ALA A 294 14.73 -35.00 60.87
N ASN A 295 14.78 -33.68 61.11
CA ASN A 295 14.18 -32.67 60.26
C ASN A 295 14.83 -32.74 58.88
N VAL A 296 14.11 -33.29 57.89
CA VAL A 296 14.51 -33.19 56.49
C VAL A 296 13.94 -31.89 55.92
N VAL A 297 14.75 -30.84 56.00
CA VAL A 297 14.53 -29.57 55.28
C VAL A 297 14.93 -29.81 53.83
N VAL A 298 13.96 -29.88 52.93
CA VAL A 298 14.22 -29.94 51.48
C VAL A 298 14.53 -28.53 50.99
N LYS A 299 15.79 -28.29 50.62
CA LYS A 299 16.28 -27.00 50.08
C LYS A 299 15.95 -26.91 48.58
N PRO A 300 15.39 -25.81 48.05
CA PRO A 300 15.16 -25.67 46.62
C PRO A 300 16.47 -25.43 45.85
N LEU A 301 16.59 -26.07 44.68
CA LEU A 301 17.69 -25.86 43.73
C LEU A 301 17.62 -24.44 43.16
N ALA A 302 18.77 -23.77 43.14
CA ALA A 302 18.97 -22.47 42.52
C ALA A 302 18.81 -22.54 41.00
N ALA A 303 18.16 -21.51 40.44
CA ALA A 303 18.09 -21.25 39.02
C ALA A 303 19.48 -20.91 38.45
N VAL A 304 19.77 -21.45 37.26
CA VAL A 304 21.02 -21.28 36.54
C VAL A 304 20.90 -20.06 35.62
N ASP A 305 21.92 -19.19 35.65
CA ASP A 305 22.11 -18.04 34.78
C ASP A 305 22.05 -18.41 33.29
N ALA A 306 21.41 -17.53 32.49
CA ALA A 306 21.55 -17.50 31.04
C ALA A 306 21.94 -16.08 30.61
N LEU A 307 23.26 -15.85 30.50
CA LEU A 307 23.87 -14.78 29.73
C LEU A 307 23.92 -15.22 28.26
N VAL A 308 23.25 -14.47 27.37
CA VAL A 308 23.59 -14.46 25.94
C VAL A 308 23.60 -13.01 25.46
N GLY A 309 24.81 -12.46 25.35
CA GLY A 309 25.09 -11.29 24.54
C GLY A 309 25.45 -11.74 23.13
N VAL A 310 24.85 -11.12 22.13
CA VAL A 310 25.31 -11.16 20.74
C VAL A 310 25.20 -9.74 20.18
N ASP A 311 26.34 -9.06 20.12
CA ASP A 311 26.55 -7.90 19.27
C ASP A 311 26.91 -8.40 17.86
N VAL A 312 26.14 -8.00 16.86
CA VAL A 312 26.55 -8.08 15.44
C VAL A 312 26.65 -6.66 14.91
N ALA A 313 27.89 -6.23 14.67
CA ALA A 313 28.21 -5.06 13.88
C ALA A 313 27.98 -5.41 12.39
N VAL A 314 27.25 -4.54 11.68
CA VAL A 314 27.14 -4.55 10.22
C VAL A 314 27.95 -3.38 9.68
N LEU A 315 28.78 -3.72 8.68
CA LEU A 315 29.60 -2.85 7.83
C LEU A 315 28.78 -1.84 7.03
#